data_AF-T1DHJ5-F1
#
_entry.id   AF-T1DHJ5-F1
#
_cell.length_a   1.000
_cell.length_b   1.000
_cell.length_c   1.000
_cell.angle_alpha   90.00
_cell.angle_beta   90.00
_cell.angle_gamma   90.00
#
_symmetry.space_group_name_H-M   'P 1'
#
loop_
_entity.id
_entity.type
_entity.pdbx_description
1 polymer ?
#
loop_
_entity_poly.entity_id
_entity_poly.type
_entity_poly.pdbx_seq_one_letter_code
_entity_poly.pdbx_strand_id
1 'polypeptide(L)'
;ANAVMAEAPRQYRKDLHAERGSGARPRLVTVADLRQQAECVCDEVLRRREANVPLRRQGVLFRSSSHSDVLEIELARRGIPFVKYGGLRFLDAGHVKDLLALLRWADNPRNALAASRVLQLLPGMGPVNARRVFERLEGLGARLGALRELEPPAGAAANWPALVDLLTELAAPDCPWPGQVERARLWYQPHFERLYEQAHTRGGDLEQLTLLSGQFPSRERFLTELALDPPAAAGDLSGPPALDEDYLVLSTVHSAKGMEWDTVYLLNVVDGSFPSEFAAGRAELLEEERRLFYVALTRAQNDL
;
A
#
# COMPACT_ATOMS: atom_id res chain seq x y z
N ALA A 1 22.59 16.06 5.59
CA ALA A 1 21.80 15.37 6.64
C ALA A 1 22.06 15.97 8.04
N ASN A 2 23.25 15.87 8.62
CA ASN A 2 23.54 16.37 9.99
C ASN A 2 23.14 17.84 10.21
N ALA A 3 23.43 18.74 9.26
CA ALA A 3 23.07 20.15 9.36
C ALA A 3 21.55 20.36 9.50
N VAL A 4 20.72 19.60 8.76
CA VAL A 4 19.26 19.70 8.84
C VAL A 4 18.75 19.29 10.22
N MET A 5 19.32 18.25 10.82
CA MET A 5 18.91 17.78 12.15
C MET A 5 19.42 18.66 13.28
N ALA A 6 20.54 19.36 13.10
CA ALA A 6 21.07 20.29 14.09
C ALA A 6 20.11 21.45 14.39
N GLU A 7 19.23 21.79 13.45
CA GLU A 7 18.17 22.79 13.61
C GLU A 7 16.92 22.26 14.35
N ALA A 8 16.85 20.96 14.68
CA ALA A 8 15.71 20.41 15.41
C ALA A 8 15.77 20.81 16.90
N PRO A 9 14.69 21.41 17.45
CA PRO A 9 14.69 21.92 18.83
C PRO A 9 14.75 20.82 19.89
N ARG A 10 14.19 19.63 19.64
CA ARG A 10 14.25 18.46 20.54
C ARG A 10 15.12 17.36 19.92
N GLN A 11 16.39 17.27 20.33
CA GLN A 11 17.32 16.24 19.86
C GLN A 11 17.96 15.46 21.01
N TYR A 12 18.09 14.14 20.82
CA TYR A 12 19.13 13.36 21.48
C TYR A 12 20.42 13.59 20.69
N ARG A 13 21.43 14.22 21.29
CA ARG A 13 22.71 14.47 20.61
C ARG A 13 23.32 13.15 20.15
N LYS A 14 23.54 13.03 18.83
CA LYS A 14 24.22 11.92 18.18
C LYS A 14 25.25 12.52 17.23
N ASP A 15 26.50 12.11 17.39
CA ASP A 15 27.59 12.53 16.51
C ASP A 15 27.78 11.45 15.44
N LEU A 16 27.20 11.69 14.26
CA LEU A 16 27.30 10.78 13.12
C LEU A 16 28.38 11.26 12.16
N HIS A 17 29.34 10.39 11.87
CA HIS A 17 30.46 10.65 10.97
C HIS A 17 30.44 9.65 9.82
N ALA A 18 30.74 10.12 8.61
CA ALA A 18 30.89 9.26 7.44
C ALA A 18 32.33 8.75 7.36
N GLU A 19 32.51 7.43 7.22
CA GLU A 19 33.83 6.83 6.95
C GLU A 19 34.20 6.92 5.46
N ARG A 20 33.19 6.89 4.59
CA ARG A 20 33.36 7.16 3.15
C ARG A 20 33.62 8.66 3.01
N GLY A 21 34.76 9.03 2.41
CA GLY A 21 35.20 10.42 2.26
C GLY A 21 34.25 11.31 1.43
N SER A 22 34.73 12.46 0.96
CA SER A 22 33.89 13.39 0.20
C SER A 22 33.38 12.78 -1.12
N GLY A 23 32.05 12.73 -1.29
CA GLY A 23 31.37 12.36 -2.52
C GLY A 23 30.83 13.57 -3.31
N ALA A 24 29.94 13.29 -4.27
CA ALA A 24 29.23 14.33 -4.99
C ALA A 24 28.38 15.19 -4.04
N ARG A 25 28.27 16.49 -4.33
CA ARG A 25 27.38 17.37 -3.57
C ARG A 25 25.93 17.16 -4.02
N PRO A 26 24.95 17.18 -3.10
CA PRO A 26 23.54 17.16 -3.46
C PRO A 26 23.19 18.30 -4.42
N ARG A 27 22.32 18.03 -5.40
CA ARG A 27 21.90 19.02 -6.40
C ARG A 27 20.47 19.49 -6.12
N LEU A 28 20.28 20.79 -6.03
CA LEU A 28 18.96 21.41 -6.06
C LEU A 28 18.65 21.86 -7.49
N VAL A 29 17.56 21.38 -8.06
CA VAL A 29 17.13 21.71 -9.42
C VAL A 29 15.80 22.44 -9.36
N THR A 30 15.75 23.65 -9.92
CA THR A 30 14.52 24.43 -10.04
C THR A 30 13.92 24.23 -11.43
N VAL A 31 12.64 23.91 -11.48
CA VAL A 31 11.86 23.65 -12.71
C VAL A 31 10.60 24.50 -12.72
N ALA A 32 10.01 24.74 -13.90
CA ALA A 32 8.85 25.63 -14.00
C ALA A 32 7.54 24.98 -13.52
N ASP A 33 7.39 23.67 -13.70
CA ASP A 33 6.17 22.93 -13.37
C ASP A 33 6.45 21.43 -13.08
N LEU A 34 5.39 20.70 -12.70
CA LEU A 34 5.46 19.27 -12.38
C LEU A 34 5.83 18.40 -13.59
N ARG A 35 5.53 18.84 -14.81
CA ARG A 35 5.88 18.11 -16.02
C ARG A 35 7.38 18.21 -16.29
N GLN A 36 7.95 19.41 -16.22
CA GLN A 36 9.41 19.60 -16.32
C GLN A 36 10.15 18.87 -15.20
N GLN A 37 9.56 18.79 -13.99
CA GLN A 37 10.12 17.97 -12.92
C GLN A 37 10.21 16.50 -13.32
N ALA A 38 9.11 15.92 -13.85
CA ALA A 38 9.08 14.53 -14.30
C ALA A 38 10.06 14.27 -15.45
N GLU A 39 10.12 15.19 -16.43
CA GLU A 39 11.05 15.11 -17.56
C GLU A 39 12.51 15.14 -17.08
N CYS A 40 12.85 16.07 -16.20
CA CYS A 40 14.20 16.20 -15.63
C CYS A 40 14.62 14.96 -14.83
N VAL A 41 13.72 14.41 -14.01
CA VAL A 41 13.99 13.19 -13.24
C VAL A 41 14.21 12.00 -14.18
N CYS A 42 13.37 11.84 -15.22
CA CYS A 42 13.55 10.76 -16.19
C CYS A 42 14.86 10.89 -16.97
N ASP A 43 15.23 12.12 -17.38
CA ASP A 43 16.51 12.38 -18.05
C ASP A 43 17.69 11.97 -17.17
N GLU A 44 17.65 12.31 -15.88
CA GLU A 44 18.74 11.91 -15.00
C GLU A 44 18.75 10.41 -14.69
N VAL A 45 17.59 9.78 -14.49
CA VAL A 45 17.51 8.33 -14.29
C VAL A 45 18.18 7.59 -15.44
N LEU A 46 17.91 8.01 -16.68
CA LEU A 46 18.53 7.44 -17.88
C LEU A 46 20.03 7.76 -17.94
N ARG A 47 20.44 9.00 -17.64
CA ARG A 47 21.86 9.39 -17.58
C ARG A 47 22.66 8.55 -16.58
N ARG A 48 22.06 8.21 -15.43
CA ARG A 48 22.68 7.32 -14.43
C ARG A 48 22.72 5.88 -14.89
N ARG A 49 21.68 5.42 -15.58
CA ARG A 49 21.66 4.10 -16.21
C ARG A 49 22.76 3.97 -17.27
N GLU A 50 22.97 5.00 -18.10
CA GLU A 50 24.08 5.06 -19.07
C GLU A 50 25.45 5.07 -18.39
N ALA A 51 25.54 5.62 -17.18
CA ALA A 51 26.72 5.56 -16.33
C ALA A 51 26.86 4.22 -15.55
N ASN A 52 26.12 3.17 -15.95
CA ASN A 52 26.10 1.84 -15.34
C ASN A 52 25.58 1.78 -13.91
N VAL A 53 24.72 2.72 -13.48
CA VAL A 53 23.95 2.58 -12.23
C VAL A 53 22.63 1.88 -12.54
N PRO A 54 22.41 0.65 -12.06
CA PRO A 54 21.16 -0.07 -12.33
C PRO A 54 19.95 0.72 -11.82
N LEU A 55 18.82 0.66 -12.51
CA LEU A 55 17.57 1.31 -12.11
C LEU A 55 17.15 0.90 -10.70
N ARG A 56 17.34 -0.37 -10.30
CA ARG A 56 17.01 -0.84 -8.94
C ARG A 56 17.88 -0.23 -7.84
N ARG A 57 19.01 0.36 -8.21
CA ARG A 57 19.91 1.14 -7.34
C ARG A 57 19.59 2.62 -7.36
N GLN A 58 18.49 3.02 -8.02
CA GLN A 58 18.01 4.39 -8.07
C GLN A 58 16.62 4.46 -7.41
N GLY A 59 16.39 5.48 -6.60
CA GLY A 59 15.13 5.68 -5.87
C GLY A 59 14.56 7.08 -6.07
N VAL A 60 13.26 7.21 -6.32
CA VAL A 60 12.54 8.47 -6.35
C VAL A 60 11.66 8.55 -5.11
N LEU A 61 11.92 9.53 -4.26
CA LEU A 61 11.22 9.77 -3.02
C LEU A 61 10.27 10.96 -3.13
N PHE A 62 9.15 10.89 -2.43
CA PHE A 62 8.16 11.95 -2.38
C PHE A 62 7.44 12.01 -1.03
N ARG A 63 6.92 13.19 -0.68
CA ARG A 63 6.20 13.39 0.59
C ARG A 63 4.79 12.78 0.60
N SER A 64 4.05 12.89 -0.51
CA SER A 64 2.70 12.37 -0.70
C SER A 64 2.66 11.48 -1.94
N SER A 65 1.87 10.40 -1.88
CA SER A 65 1.75 9.45 -3.00
C SER A 65 1.19 10.04 -4.30
N SER A 66 0.52 11.21 -4.24
CA SER A 66 0.04 11.94 -5.42
C SER A 66 1.15 12.73 -6.14
N HIS A 67 2.28 12.98 -5.48
CA HIS A 67 3.37 13.74 -6.09
C HIS A 67 4.09 12.94 -7.20
N SER A 68 3.91 11.61 -7.24
CA SER A 68 4.48 10.77 -8.29
C SER A 68 3.59 10.60 -9.51
N ASP A 69 2.32 11.03 -9.47
CA ASP A 69 1.34 10.71 -10.52
C ASP A 69 1.80 11.20 -11.92
N VAL A 70 2.36 12.41 -12.01
CA VAL A 70 2.90 12.96 -13.28
C VAL A 70 4.18 12.22 -13.72
N LEU A 71 5.01 11.80 -12.76
CA LEU A 71 6.23 11.05 -13.05
C LEU A 71 5.90 9.64 -13.57
N GLU A 72 4.91 8.98 -13.01
CA GLU A 72 4.49 7.64 -13.44
C GLU A 72 4.05 7.63 -14.90
N ILE A 73 3.29 8.65 -15.32
CA ILE A 73 2.89 8.83 -16.73
C ILE A 73 4.12 9.00 -17.63
N GLU A 74 5.09 9.82 -17.20
CA GLU A 74 6.29 10.11 -17.99
C GLU A 74 7.25 8.90 -18.07
N LEU A 75 7.44 8.16 -16.98
CA LEU A 75 8.20 6.91 -16.95
C LEU A 75 7.59 5.88 -17.90
N ALA A 76 6.27 5.71 -17.85
CA ALA A 76 5.54 4.82 -18.75
C ALA A 76 5.69 5.26 -20.22
N ARG A 77 5.54 6.56 -20.50
CA ARG A 77 5.71 7.13 -21.86
C ARG A 77 7.10 6.87 -22.44
N ARG A 78 8.13 6.84 -21.59
CA ARG A 78 9.53 6.61 -21.97
C ARG A 78 9.95 5.14 -21.91
N GLY A 79 9.06 4.24 -21.49
CA GLY A 79 9.39 2.82 -21.31
C GLY A 79 10.44 2.57 -20.22
N ILE A 80 10.46 3.37 -19.16
CA ILE A 80 11.34 3.18 -18.01
C ILE A 80 10.60 2.30 -17.00
N PRO A 81 11.05 1.06 -16.73
CA PRO A 81 10.39 0.18 -15.77
C PRO A 81 10.46 0.75 -14.36
N PHE A 82 9.38 0.68 -13.59
CA PHE A 82 9.36 1.19 -12.21
C PHE A 82 8.40 0.40 -11.30
N VAL A 83 8.63 0.50 -9.99
CA VAL A 83 7.79 -0.06 -8.92
C VAL A 83 7.56 0.99 -7.85
N LYS A 84 6.32 1.14 -7.36
CA LYS A 84 5.93 2.15 -6.36
C LYS A 84 5.68 1.53 -4.97
N TYR A 85 6.23 2.14 -3.93
CA TYR A 85 6.11 1.77 -2.53
C TYR A 85 5.46 2.90 -1.70
N GLY A 86 4.66 2.54 -0.68
CA GLY A 86 4.12 3.48 0.30
C GLY A 86 2.82 4.21 -0.04
N GLY A 87 1.76 3.47 -0.37
CA GLY A 87 0.43 4.03 -0.58
C GLY A 87 -0.54 3.66 0.55
N LEU A 88 -0.86 4.61 1.43
CA LEU A 88 -2.07 4.56 2.28
C LEU A 88 -3.35 4.17 1.49
N ARG A 89 -3.34 4.35 0.15
CA ARG A 89 -4.37 3.90 -0.79
C ARG A 89 -4.55 2.38 -0.91
N PHE A 90 -3.61 1.52 -0.50
CA PHE A 90 -3.74 0.07 -0.64
C PHE A 90 -4.78 -0.52 0.31
N LEU A 91 -4.66 -0.29 1.62
CA LEU A 91 -5.70 -0.71 2.57
C LEU A 91 -6.97 0.09 2.42
N ASP A 92 -6.91 1.25 1.78
CA ASP A 92 -8.09 2.03 1.47
C ASP A 92 -8.85 1.55 0.24
N ALA A 93 -8.21 0.74 -0.60
CA ALA A 93 -8.82 0.20 -1.80
C ALA A 93 -10.02 -0.69 -1.46
N GLY A 94 -11.12 -0.51 -2.20
CA GLY A 94 -12.36 -1.22 -1.93
C GLY A 94 -12.21 -2.74 -1.92
N HIS A 95 -11.45 -3.28 -2.88
CA HIS A 95 -11.24 -4.72 -3.03
C HIS A 95 -10.34 -5.30 -1.92
N VAL A 96 -9.34 -4.55 -1.45
CA VAL A 96 -8.53 -4.92 -0.27
C VAL A 96 -9.40 -4.92 0.99
N LYS A 97 -10.19 -3.86 1.22
CA LYS A 97 -11.11 -3.79 2.37
C LYS A 97 -12.14 -4.91 2.38
N ASP A 98 -12.62 -5.31 1.21
CA ASP A 98 -13.57 -6.42 1.06
C ASP A 98 -12.95 -7.76 1.48
N LEU A 99 -11.75 -8.07 0.98
CA LEU A 99 -11.02 -9.27 1.36
C LEU A 99 -10.71 -9.29 2.87
N LEU A 100 -10.23 -8.17 3.43
CA LEU A 100 -9.95 -8.07 4.86
C LEU A 100 -11.22 -8.19 5.71
N ALA A 101 -12.37 -7.73 5.20
CA ALA A 101 -13.65 -7.92 5.87
C ALA A 101 -14.07 -9.40 5.92
N LEU A 102 -13.83 -10.20 4.87
CA LEU A 102 -14.03 -11.66 4.93
C LEU A 102 -13.23 -12.29 6.06
N LEU A 103 -11.94 -11.99 6.13
CA LEU A 103 -11.04 -12.53 7.17
C LEU A 103 -11.45 -12.07 8.58
N ARG A 104 -11.77 -10.78 8.75
CA ARG A 104 -12.22 -10.21 10.03
C ARG A 104 -13.55 -10.78 10.51
N TRP A 105 -14.47 -11.10 9.59
CA TRP A 105 -15.75 -11.70 9.96
C TRP A 105 -15.62 -13.19 10.30
N ALA A 106 -14.77 -13.91 9.57
CA ALA A 106 -14.43 -15.29 9.91
C ALA A 106 -13.71 -15.40 11.27
N ASP A 107 -12.89 -14.41 11.63
CA ASP A 107 -12.22 -14.33 12.92
C ASP A 107 -13.16 -13.92 14.06
N ASN A 108 -14.01 -12.91 13.81
CA ASN A 108 -15.00 -12.43 14.75
C ASN A 108 -16.40 -12.41 14.10
N PRO A 109 -17.22 -13.46 14.30
CA PRO A 109 -18.57 -13.54 13.75
C PRO A 109 -19.52 -12.41 14.17
N ARG A 110 -19.19 -11.67 15.25
CA ARG A 110 -19.95 -10.51 15.76
C ARG A 110 -19.48 -9.17 15.19
N ASN A 111 -18.55 -9.17 14.23
CA ASN A 111 -18.09 -7.93 13.60
C ASN A 111 -19.13 -7.40 12.61
N ALA A 112 -20.02 -6.52 13.07
CA ALA A 112 -21.11 -5.96 12.27
C ALA A 112 -20.63 -5.19 11.02
N LEU A 113 -19.51 -4.47 11.12
CA LEU A 113 -18.97 -3.70 9.99
C LEU A 113 -18.43 -4.62 8.89
N ALA A 114 -17.69 -5.67 9.29
CA ALA A 114 -17.18 -6.67 8.36
C ALA A 114 -18.32 -7.48 7.73
N ALA A 115 -19.28 -7.94 8.54
CA ALA A 115 -20.46 -8.65 8.06
C ALA A 115 -21.26 -7.82 7.04
N SER A 116 -21.53 -6.55 7.37
CA SER A 116 -22.26 -5.64 6.48
C SER A 116 -21.55 -5.48 5.13
N ARG A 117 -20.22 -5.34 5.14
CA ARG A 117 -19.42 -5.20 3.92
C ARG A 117 -19.41 -6.48 3.09
N VAL A 118 -19.17 -7.64 3.71
CA VAL A 118 -19.12 -8.95 3.03
C VAL A 118 -20.47 -9.30 2.42
N LEU A 119 -21.56 -9.14 3.17
CA LEU A 119 -22.90 -9.47 2.70
C LEU A 119 -23.27 -8.62 1.47
N GLN A 120 -22.88 -7.34 1.45
CA GLN A 120 -23.12 -6.43 0.33
C GLN A 120 -22.31 -6.75 -0.93
N LEU A 121 -21.35 -7.68 -0.86
CA LEU A 121 -20.69 -8.20 -2.06
C LEU A 121 -21.66 -9.02 -2.89
N LEU A 122 -22.68 -9.66 -2.29
CA LEU A 122 -23.62 -10.49 -3.03
C LEU A 122 -24.70 -9.66 -3.76
N PRO A 123 -25.17 -10.11 -4.94
CA PRO A 123 -26.22 -9.39 -5.66
C PRO A 123 -27.51 -9.33 -4.83
N GLY A 124 -28.18 -8.17 -4.81
CA GLY A 124 -29.43 -7.99 -4.06
C GLY A 124 -29.28 -7.86 -2.53
N MET A 125 -28.05 -7.87 -2.02
CA MET A 125 -27.76 -7.60 -0.61
C MET A 125 -27.41 -6.12 -0.41
N GLY A 126 -28.41 -5.27 -0.17
CA GLY A 126 -28.19 -3.89 0.28
C GLY A 126 -27.97 -3.80 1.80
N PRO A 127 -27.70 -2.59 2.33
CA PRO A 127 -27.46 -2.36 3.76
C PRO A 127 -28.55 -2.90 4.69
N VAL A 128 -29.82 -2.80 4.27
CA VAL A 128 -30.98 -3.29 5.03
C VAL A 128 -31.00 -4.82 5.12
N ASN A 129 -30.79 -5.51 3.99
CA ASN A 129 -30.77 -6.97 3.95
C ASN A 129 -29.56 -7.52 4.72
N ALA A 130 -28.39 -6.88 4.56
CA ALA A 130 -27.18 -7.23 5.29
C ALA A 130 -27.38 -7.12 6.81
N ARG A 131 -27.97 -6.01 7.28
CA ARG A 131 -28.31 -5.80 8.69
C ARG A 131 -29.28 -6.86 9.22
N ARG A 132 -30.36 -7.15 8.48
CA ARG A 132 -31.35 -8.16 8.87
C ARG A 132 -30.75 -9.55 9.01
N VAL A 133 -29.87 -9.94 8.08
CA VAL A 133 -29.13 -11.21 8.18
C VAL A 133 -28.24 -11.23 9.41
N PHE A 134 -27.49 -10.16 9.65
CA PHE A 134 -26.59 -10.05 10.80
C PHE A 134 -27.35 -10.16 12.14
N GLU A 135 -28.45 -9.43 12.31
CA GLU A 135 -29.27 -9.48 13.53
C GLU A 135 -29.85 -10.89 13.77
N ARG A 136 -30.26 -11.60 12.71
CA ARG A 136 -30.71 -13.00 12.80
C ARG A 136 -29.58 -13.94 13.19
N LEU A 137 -28.39 -13.77 12.59
CA LEU A 137 -27.20 -14.55 12.92
C LEU A 137 -26.81 -14.35 14.40
N GLU A 138 -26.87 -13.13 14.92
CA GLU A 138 -26.64 -12.85 16.35
C GLU A 138 -27.64 -13.58 17.24
N GLY A 139 -28.94 -13.58 16.87
CA GLY A 139 -29.98 -14.33 17.56
C GLY A 139 -29.76 -15.85 17.58
N LEU A 140 -29.02 -16.39 16.60
CA LEU A 140 -28.62 -17.80 16.51
C LEU A 140 -27.28 -18.10 17.20
N GLY A 141 -26.75 -17.14 17.97
CA GLY A 141 -25.51 -17.27 18.74
C GLY A 141 -24.25 -16.87 17.98
N ALA A 142 -24.37 -16.14 16.87
CA ALA A 142 -23.27 -15.71 16.01
C ALA A 142 -22.41 -16.87 15.46
N ARG A 143 -23.03 -18.02 15.18
CA ARG A 143 -22.36 -19.17 14.56
C ARG A 143 -22.43 -19.02 13.04
N LEU A 144 -21.32 -18.84 12.35
CA LEU A 144 -21.31 -18.63 10.88
C LEU A 144 -22.03 -19.76 10.11
N GLY A 145 -21.95 -21.00 10.59
CA GLY A 145 -22.69 -22.13 10.00
C GLY A 145 -24.22 -21.99 10.05
N ALA A 146 -24.77 -21.19 10.98
CA ALA A 146 -26.21 -20.91 11.07
C ALA A 146 -26.71 -20.04 9.90
N LEU A 147 -25.82 -19.43 9.12
CA LEU A 147 -26.19 -18.76 7.86
C LEU A 147 -26.85 -19.73 6.86
N ARG A 148 -26.60 -21.04 6.96
CA ARG A 148 -27.30 -22.05 6.14
C ARG A 148 -28.80 -22.14 6.44
N GLU A 149 -29.22 -21.74 7.64
CA GLU A 149 -30.62 -21.74 8.08
C GLU A 149 -31.37 -20.48 7.62
N LEU A 150 -30.64 -19.49 7.08
CA LEU A 150 -31.21 -18.21 6.63
C LEU A 150 -31.44 -18.22 5.13
N GLU A 151 -32.61 -17.71 4.73
CA GLU A 151 -32.93 -17.48 3.32
C GLU A 151 -32.36 -16.14 2.83
N PRO A 152 -31.43 -16.14 1.86
CA PRO A 152 -30.96 -14.92 1.23
C PRO A 152 -31.99 -14.37 0.24
N PRO A 153 -31.91 -13.08 -0.13
CA PRO A 153 -32.64 -12.54 -1.27
C PRO A 153 -32.34 -13.32 -2.56
N ALA A 154 -33.29 -13.35 -3.50
CA ALA A 154 -33.19 -14.11 -4.75
C ALA A 154 -31.88 -13.84 -5.53
N GLY A 155 -31.39 -12.59 -5.54
CA GLY A 155 -30.15 -12.22 -6.21
C GLY A 155 -28.88 -12.84 -5.59
N ALA A 156 -28.91 -13.17 -4.29
CA ALA A 156 -27.78 -13.72 -3.56
C ALA A 156 -27.81 -15.25 -3.47
N ALA A 157 -28.95 -15.89 -3.77
CA ALA A 157 -29.17 -17.32 -3.60
C ALA A 157 -28.11 -18.20 -4.28
N ALA A 158 -27.67 -17.84 -5.50
CA ALA A 158 -26.68 -18.62 -6.25
C ALA A 158 -25.29 -18.64 -5.58
N ASN A 159 -24.90 -17.56 -4.92
CA ASN A 159 -23.56 -17.40 -4.31
C ASN A 159 -23.56 -17.62 -2.79
N TRP A 160 -24.74 -17.75 -2.19
CA TRP A 160 -24.91 -17.89 -0.75
C TRP A 160 -24.24 -19.14 -0.18
N PRO A 161 -24.44 -20.36 -0.73
CA PRO A 161 -23.82 -21.56 -0.16
C PRO A 161 -22.30 -21.46 -0.12
N ALA A 162 -21.69 -20.99 -1.22
CA ALA A 162 -20.24 -20.83 -1.32
C ALA A 162 -19.67 -19.84 -0.28
N LEU A 163 -20.39 -18.74 0.01
CA LEU A 163 -19.99 -17.81 1.08
C LEU A 163 -20.05 -18.48 2.45
N VAL A 164 -21.13 -19.21 2.74
CA VAL A 164 -21.31 -19.86 4.03
C VAL A 164 -20.28 -20.97 4.24
N ASP A 165 -19.97 -21.73 3.20
CA ASP A 165 -18.94 -22.77 3.24
C ASP A 165 -17.56 -22.16 3.49
N LEU A 166 -17.17 -21.11 2.76
CA LEU A 166 -15.93 -20.37 2.99
C LEU A 166 -15.83 -19.86 4.44
N LEU A 167 -16.84 -19.15 4.93
CA LEU A 167 -16.83 -18.57 6.27
C LEU A 167 -16.77 -19.64 7.36
N THR A 168 -17.47 -20.76 7.18
CA THR A 168 -17.45 -21.88 8.12
C THR A 168 -16.09 -22.56 8.13
N GLU A 169 -15.48 -22.76 6.97
CA GLU A 169 -14.15 -23.35 6.84
C GLU A 169 -13.06 -22.44 7.44
N LEU A 170 -13.12 -21.13 7.17
CA LEU A 170 -12.18 -20.17 7.74
C LEU A 170 -12.35 -20.04 9.26
N ALA A 171 -13.56 -20.16 9.80
CA ALA A 171 -13.80 -20.09 11.24
C ALA A 171 -13.54 -21.42 11.98
N ALA A 172 -13.23 -22.50 11.27
CA ALA A 172 -12.97 -23.79 11.90
C ALA A 172 -11.68 -23.73 12.74
N PRO A 173 -11.67 -24.22 14.00
CA PRO A 173 -10.51 -24.11 14.90
C PRO A 173 -9.23 -24.78 14.38
N ASP A 174 -9.40 -25.80 13.55
CA ASP A 174 -8.35 -26.61 12.93
C ASP A 174 -7.92 -26.09 11.55
N CYS A 175 -8.52 -25.00 11.06
CA CYS A 175 -8.17 -24.41 9.78
C CYS A 175 -6.77 -23.75 9.83
N PRO A 176 -5.76 -24.28 9.12
CA PRO A 176 -4.43 -23.70 9.11
C PRO A 176 -4.44 -22.30 8.49
N TRP A 177 -3.59 -21.39 8.99
CA TRP A 177 -3.44 -20.04 8.43
C TRP A 177 -2.96 -20.04 6.97
N PRO A 178 -1.92 -20.80 6.59
CA PRO A 178 -1.51 -20.91 5.19
C PRO A 178 -2.70 -21.22 4.26
N GLY A 179 -2.81 -20.44 3.18
CA GLY A 179 -3.87 -20.60 2.16
C GLY A 179 -5.25 -20.06 2.53
N GLN A 180 -5.45 -19.45 3.70
CA GLN A 180 -6.75 -18.80 4.02
C GLN A 180 -7.02 -17.57 3.15
N VAL A 181 -6.01 -16.72 2.96
CA VAL A 181 -6.12 -15.53 2.10
C VAL A 181 -6.37 -15.92 0.65
N GLU A 182 -5.73 -17.00 0.19
CA GLU A 182 -5.96 -17.54 -1.15
C GLU A 182 -7.39 -18.07 -1.34
N ARG A 183 -7.92 -18.84 -0.38
CA ARG A 183 -9.32 -19.30 -0.41
C ARG A 183 -10.31 -18.14 -0.45
N ALA A 184 -10.08 -17.10 0.36
CA ALA A 184 -10.90 -15.89 0.35
C ALA A 184 -10.81 -15.15 -1.00
N ARG A 185 -9.61 -15.05 -1.58
CA ARG A 185 -9.37 -14.45 -2.91
C ARG A 185 -10.12 -15.22 -4.00
N LEU A 186 -10.02 -16.54 -4.03
CA LEU A 186 -10.66 -17.40 -5.04
C LEU A 186 -12.19 -17.31 -5.00
N TRP A 187 -12.79 -17.23 -3.81
CA TRP A 187 -14.22 -16.99 -3.67
C TRP A 187 -14.62 -15.58 -4.14
N TYR A 188 -13.77 -14.59 -3.86
CA TYR A 188 -14.09 -13.20 -4.14
C TYR A 188 -13.91 -12.83 -5.62
N GLN A 189 -12.97 -13.45 -6.32
CA GLN A 189 -12.60 -13.17 -7.72
C GLN A 189 -13.78 -13.19 -8.71
N PRO A 190 -14.73 -14.15 -8.68
CA PRO A 190 -15.91 -14.13 -9.56
C PRO A 190 -16.82 -12.91 -9.40
N HIS A 191 -16.67 -12.14 -8.32
CA HIS A 191 -17.45 -10.93 -8.09
C HIS A 191 -16.81 -9.67 -8.68
N PHE A 192 -15.55 -9.73 -9.13
CA PHE A 192 -14.77 -8.54 -9.52
C PHE A 192 -15.34 -7.82 -10.73
N GLU A 193 -15.64 -8.54 -11.80
CA GLU A 193 -16.16 -7.96 -13.05
C GLU A 193 -17.49 -7.21 -12.83
N ARG A 194 -18.27 -7.64 -11.83
CA ARG A 194 -19.52 -6.98 -11.45
C ARG A 194 -19.29 -5.77 -10.55
N LEU A 195 -18.31 -5.84 -9.66
CA LEU A 195 -18.09 -4.84 -8.61
C LEU A 195 -17.14 -3.71 -9.05
N TYR A 196 -16.29 -3.95 -10.05
CA TYR A 196 -15.21 -3.03 -10.42
C TYR A 196 -14.97 -2.97 -11.94
N GLU A 197 -14.81 -1.75 -12.47
CA GLU A 197 -14.51 -1.50 -13.90
C GLU A 197 -13.09 -1.97 -14.31
N GLN A 198 -12.15 -2.07 -13.38
CA GLN A 198 -10.76 -2.52 -13.59
C GLN A 198 -10.50 -3.83 -12.83
N ALA A 199 -11.20 -4.91 -13.19
CA ALA A 199 -11.14 -6.18 -12.47
C ALA A 199 -9.73 -6.83 -12.46
N HIS A 200 -9.04 -6.80 -13.60
CA HIS A 200 -7.74 -7.47 -13.78
C HIS A 200 -6.63 -6.98 -12.83
N THR A 201 -6.44 -5.67 -12.72
CA THR A 201 -5.39 -5.05 -11.91
C THR A 201 -5.65 -5.10 -10.42
N ARG A 202 -6.93 -5.07 -10.01
CA ARG A 202 -7.33 -5.35 -8.62
C ARG A 202 -7.05 -6.80 -8.21
N GLY A 203 -7.03 -7.73 -9.16
CA GLY A 203 -6.64 -9.12 -8.91
C GLY A 203 -5.18 -9.23 -8.46
N GLY A 204 -4.30 -8.43 -9.06
CA GLY A 204 -2.88 -8.36 -8.71
C GLY A 204 -2.64 -7.88 -7.27
N ASP A 205 -3.41 -6.90 -6.80
CA ASP A 205 -3.35 -6.44 -5.40
C ASP A 205 -3.70 -7.56 -4.41
N LEU A 206 -4.68 -8.40 -4.73
CA LEU A 206 -5.05 -9.55 -3.90
C LEU A 206 -4.02 -10.69 -3.97
N GLU A 207 -3.34 -10.87 -5.09
CA GLU A 207 -2.22 -11.80 -5.23
C GLU A 207 -1.06 -11.38 -4.33
N GLN A 208 -0.75 -10.09 -4.29
CA GLN A 208 0.24 -9.54 -3.39
C GLN A 208 -0.15 -9.71 -1.92
N LEU A 209 -1.42 -9.46 -1.55
CA LEU A 209 -1.91 -9.78 -0.19
C LEU A 209 -1.73 -11.25 0.15
N THR A 210 -1.98 -12.15 -0.80
CA THR A 210 -1.84 -13.59 -0.60
C THR A 210 -0.38 -13.95 -0.33
N LEU A 211 0.55 -13.45 -1.15
CA LEU A 211 2.00 -13.65 -0.96
C LEU A 211 2.47 -13.08 0.38
N LEU A 212 2.05 -11.86 0.72
CA LEU A 212 2.41 -11.20 1.97
C LEU A 212 1.88 -11.97 3.19
N SER A 213 0.66 -12.50 3.11
CA SER A 213 0.04 -13.26 4.20
C SER A 213 0.87 -14.46 4.66
N GLY A 214 1.63 -15.08 3.74
CA GLY A 214 2.52 -16.21 4.03
C GLY A 214 3.71 -15.86 4.93
N GLN A 215 4.03 -14.58 5.11
CA GLN A 215 5.10 -14.12 6.00
C GLN A 215 4.66 -14.07 7.47
N PHE A 216 3.36 -14.18 7.74
CA PHE A 216 2.80 -14.08 9.08
C PHE A 216 2.45 -15.46 9.64
N PRO A 217 2.63 -15.68 10.95
CA PRO A 217 2.38 -16.98 11.56
C PRO A 217 0.89 -17.26 11.81
N SER A 218 0.03 -16.24 11.82
CA SER A 218 -1.40 -16.38 12.08
C SER A 218 -2.22 -15.24 11.44
N ARG A 219 -3.53 -15.49 11.29
CA ARG A 219 -4.51 -14.49 10.81
C ARG A 219 -4.52 -13.24 11.70
N GLU A 220 -4.54 -13.44 13.02
CA GLU A 220 -4.53 -12.34 14.00
C GLU A 220 -3.30 -11.45 13.79
N ARG A 221 -2.10 -12.06 13.70
CA ARG A 221 -0.87 -11.32 13.47
C ARG A 221 -0.90 -10.58 12.14
N PHE A 222 -1.34 -11.23 11.07
CA PHE A 222 -1.49 -10.57 9.77
C PHE A 222 -2.43 -9.36 9.83
N LEU A 223 -3.63 -9.51 10.38
CA LEU A 223 -4.62 -8.43 10.43
C LEU A 223 -4.19 -7.26 11.32
N THR A 224 -3.50 -7.55 12.43
CA THR A 224 -2.96 -6.53 13.35
C THR A 224 -1.79 -5.79 12.71
N GLU A 225 -0.79 -6.51 12.19
CA GLU A 225 0.38 -5.90 11.57
C GLU A 225 0.00 -5.11 10.32
N LEU A 226 -0.94 -5.61 9.52
CA LEU A 226 -1.45 -4.88 8.36
C LEU A 226 -2.14 -3.56 8.74
N ALA A 227 -2.85 -3.51 9.87
CA ALA A 227 -3.44 -2.27 10.37
C ALA A 227 -2.40 -1.29 10.93
N LEU A 228 -1.22 -1.78 11.33
CA LEU A 228 -0.11 -0.99 11.87
C LEU A 228 0.85 -0.51 10.76
N ASP A 229 1.11 -1.34 9.74
CA ASP A 229 2.04 -1.07 8.63
C ASP A 229 1.51 -1.63 7.28
N PRO A 230 0.82 -0.80 6.46
CA PRO A 230 0.24 -1.19 5.17
C PRO A 230 1.31 -1.49 4.08
N PRO A 231 1.26 -2.63 3.36
CA PRO A 231 2.06 -2.85 2.15
C PRO A 231 1.54 -1.99 0.99
N ALA A 232 2.37 -1.82 -0.04
CA ALA A 232 2.05 -0.98 -1.21
C ALA A 232 1.25 -1.74 -2.28
N ALA A 233 0.30 -1.06 -2.94
CA ALA A 233 -0.36 -1.54 -4.15
C ALA A 233 0.61 -1.54 -5.33
N ALA A 234 0.59 -2.60 -6.16
CA ALA A 234 1.13 -2.52 -7.50
C ALA A 234 0.29 -1.53 -8.30
N GLY A 235 0.87 -0.38 -8.64
CA GLY A 235 0.24 0.57 -9.54
C GLY A 235 -0.03 -0.06 -10.91
N ASP A 236 -1.27 0.11 -11.38
CA ASP A 236 -1.91 -0.28 -12.65
C ASP A 236 -1.19 0.23 -13.94
N LEU A 237 0.11 0.58 -13.86
CA LEU A 237 0.93 1.05 -14.99
C LEU A 237 2.24 0.26 -15.14
N SER A 238 2.53 -0.65 -14.21
CA SER A 238 3.71 -1.51 -14.21
C SER A 238 3.27 -2.95 -14.05
N GLY A 239 3.41 -3.76 -15.11
CA GLY A 239 3.30 -5.22 -14.98
C GLY A 239 4.28 -5.76 -13.93
N PRO A 240 4.06 -6.97 -13.41
CA PRO A 240 5.00 -7.57 -12.47
C PRO A 240 6.40 -7.60 -13.13
N PRO A 241 7.44 -7.01 -12.51
CA PRO A 241 8.77 -7.05 -13.08
C PRO A 241 9.19 -8.52 -13.18
N ALA A 242 9.67 -8.94 -14.35
CA ALA A 242 10.32 -10.25 -14.46
C ALA A 242 11.51 -10.29 -13.48
N LEU A 243 11.81 -11.45 -12.90
CA LEU A 243 12.87 -11.62 -11.88
C LEU A 243 14.26 -11.11 -12.32
N ASP A 244 14.46 -10.87 -13.63
CA ASP A 244 15.70 -10.37 -14.25
C ASP A 244 15.60 -8.92 -14.79
N GLU A 245 14.47 -8.22 -14.64
CA GLU A 245 14.32 -6.85 -15.15
C GLU A 245 14.77 -5.80 -14.13
N ASP A 246 15.58 -4.84 -14.61
CA ASP A 246 16.03 -3.69 -13.84
C ASP A 246 14.93 -2.62 -13.81
N TYR A 247 14.55 -2.14 -12.63
CA TYR A 247 13.41 -1.21 -12.44
C TYR A 247 13.72 -0.09 -11.46
N LEU A 248 13.14 1.09 -11.66
CA LEU A 248 13.26 2.25 -10.78
C LEU A 248 12.35 2.11 -9.57
N VAL A 249 12.80 2.47 -8.38
CA VAL A 249 11.96 2.46 -7.18
C VAL A 249 11.33 3.83 -6.93
N LEU A 250 10.01 3.90 -6.80
CA LEU A 250 9.27 5.09 -6.36
C LEU A 250 8.80 4.83 -4.93
N SER A 251 8.98 5.76 -3.99
CA SER A 251 8.49 5.57 -2.62
C SER A 251 8.07 6.86 -1.94
N THR A 252 7.10 6.78 -1.03
CA THR A 252 6.99 7.85 -0.03
C THR A 252 8.21 7.83 0.90
N VAL A 253 8.57 8.99 1.44
CA VAL A 253 9.67 9.11 2.41
C VAL A 253 9.43 8.25 3.66
N HIS A 254 8.17 8.05 4.05
CA HIS A 254 7.80 7.21 5.20
C HIS A 254 8.17 5.75 4.95
N SER A 255 7.79 5.22 3.79
CA SER A 255 8.01 3.82 3.43
C SER A 255 9.45 3.51 3.00
N ALA A 256 10.25 4.55 2.73
CA ALA A 256 11.67 4.39 2.42
C ALA A 256 12.56 4.16 3.66
N LYS A 257 11.98 4.19 4.87
CA LYS A 257 12.74 4.01 6.11
C LYS A 257 13.41 2.64 6.13
N GLY A 258 14.74 2.63 6.31
CA GLY A 258 15.54 1.39 6.31
C GLY A 258 15.99 0.93 4.92
N MET A 259 15.53 1.57 3.84
CA MET A 259 16.01 1.33 2.48
C MET A 259 17.11 2.31 2.09
N GLU A 260 17.97 1.95 1.15
CA GLU A 260 19.04 2.81 0.64
C GLU A 260 19.27 2.55 -0.85
N TRP A 261 19.64 3.61 -1.59
CA TRP A 261 19.94 3.56 -3.02
C TRP A 261 21.24 4.29 -3.33
N ASP A 262 21.89 3.91 -4.42
CA ASP A 262 23.10 4.57 -4.89
C ASP A 262 22.78 6.03 -5.28
N THR A 263 21.67 6.23 -6.00
CA THR A 263 21.14 7.55 -6.40
C THR A 263 19.72 7.73 -5.87
N VAL A 264 19.42 8.89 -5.30
CA VAL A 264 18.06 9.25 -4.86
C VAL A 264 17.62 10.56 -5.53
N TYR A 265 16.35 10.64 -5.91
CA TYR A 265 15.70 11.85 -6.38
C TYR A 265 14.60 12.22 -5.40
N LEU A 266 14.55 13.48 -4.95
CA LEU A 266 13.48 13.93 -4.06
C LEU A 266 12.56 14.92 -4.78
N LEU A 267 11.28 14.56 -4.92
CA LEU A 267 10.28 15.36 -5.62
C LEU A 267 9.66 16.43 -4.73
N ASN A 268 9.21 17.53 -5.36
CA ASN A 268 8.41 18.58 -4.75
C ASN A 268 9.02 19.16 -3.45
N VAL A 269 10.33 19.44 -3.46
CA VAL A 269 11.04 20.11 -2.35
C VAL A 269 10.75 21.61 -2.38
N VAL A 270 9.49 21.95 -2.12
CA VAL A 270 8.96 23.31 -2.07
C VAL A 270 8.00 23.45 -0.90
N ASP A 271 7.89 24.67 -0.36
CA ASP A 271 6.94 24.97 0.72
C ASP A 271 5.51 24.61 0.32
N GLY A 272 4.77 24.02 1.27
CA GLY A 272 3.42 23.50 1.04
C GLY A 272 3.38 22.06 0.54
N SER A 273 4.48 21.56 -0.04
CA SER A 273 4.63 20.14 -0.42
C SER A 273 5.55 19.39 0.51
N PHE A 274 6.78 19.87 0.71
CA PHE A 274 7.76 19.28 1.63
C PHE A 274 8.65 20.39 2.20
N PRO A 275 8.22 21.05 3.31
CA PRO A 275 7.23 20.60 4.28
C PRO A 275 5.78 20.71 3.80
N SER A 276 4.94 19.77 4.26
CA SER A 276 3.49 19.77 4.03
C SER A 276 2.82 21.05 4.53
N GLU A 277 1.86 21.58 3.77
CA GLU A 277 1.04 22.74 4.16
C GLU A 277 0.35 22.56 5.53
N PHE A 278 0.01 21.31 5.89
CA PHE A 278 -0.62 20.99 7.17
C PHE A 278 0.32 21.18 8.37
N ALA A 279 1.63 21.23 8.15
CA ALA A 279 2.62 21.52 9.17
C ALA A 279 2.85 23.03 9.36
N ALA A 280 2.40 23.88 8.42
CA ALA A 280 2.64 25.31 8.47
C ALA A 280 2.08 25.94 9.75
N GLY A 281 2.88 26.78 10.41
CA GLY A 281 2.50 27.46 11.65
C GLY A 281 2.47 26.59 12.91
N ARG A 282 2.81 25.29 12.84
CA ARG A 282 2.84 24.37 13.98
C ARG A 282 4.24 23.82 14.19
N ALA A 283 4.96 24.33 15.19
CA ALA A 283 6.36 23.99 15.44
C ALA A 283 6.62 22.49 15.58
N GLU A 284 5.73 21.75 16.24
CA GLU A 284 5.89 20.30 16.43
C GLU A 284 5.73 19.50 15.12
N LEU A 285 4.84 19.93 14.23
CA LEU A 285 4.67 19.28 12.92
C LEU A 285 5.80 19.63 11.96
N LEU A 286 6.33 20.86 12.02
CA LEU A 286 7.53 21.24 11.26
C LEU A 286 8.76 20.45 11.71
N GLU A 287 8.84 20.12 13.00
CA GLU A 287 9.89 19.24 13.51
C GLU A 287 9.77 17.83 12.92
N GLU A 288 8.55 17.29 12.81
CA GLU A 288 8.32 15.99 12.18
C GLU A 288 8.65 16.01 10.67
N GLU A 289 8.23 17.05 9.94
CA GLU A 289 8.59 17.22 8.52
C GLU A 289 10.12 17.32 8.33
N ARG A 290 10.84 17.94 9.27
CA ARG A 290 12.30 17.98 9.25
C ARG A 290 12.92 16.61 9.48
N ARG A 291 12.37 15.80 10.38
CA ARG A 291 12.79 14.40 10.58
C ARG A 291 12.56 13.56 9.33
N LEU A 292 11.42 13.73 8.67
CA LEU A 292 11.12 13.09 7.38
C LEU A 292 12.12 13.53 6.31
N PHE A 293 12.40 14.84 6.21
CA PHE A 293 13.38 15.35 5.25
C PHE A 293 14.76 14.75 5.53
N TYR A 294 15.20 14.69 6.78
CA TYR A 294 16.43 13.98 7.16
C TYR A 294 16.43 12.50 6.73
N VAL A 295 15.32 11.77 6.91
CA VAL A 295 15.21 10.39 6.42
C VAL A 295 15.44 10.34 4.91
N ALA A 296 14.78 11.20 4.13
CA ALA A 296 14.97 11.28 2.68
C ALA A 296 16.44 11.52 2.30
N LEU A 297 17.09 12.49 2.94
CA LEU A 297 18.51 12.82 2.68
C LEU A 297 19.46 11.66 3.01
N THR A 298 19.10 10.78 3.94
CA THR A 298 19.93 9.65 4.37
C THR A 298 19.64 8.36 3.61
N ARG A 299 18.71 8.37 2.64
CA ARG A 299 18.48 7.20 1.77
C ARG A 299 19.51 7.11 0.63
N ALA A 300 20.18 8.22 0.31
CA ALA A 300 21.17 8.31 -0.75
C ALA A 300 22.56 7.87 -0.28
N GLN A 301 23.21 6.97 -1.02
CA GLN A 301 24.58 6.55 -0.74
C GLN A 301 25.63 7.39 -1.47
N ASN A 302 25.38 7.75 -2.74
CA ASN A 302 26.38 8.45 -3.58
C ASN A 302 25.84 9.78 -4.14
N ASP A 303 24.60 9.79 -4.64
CA ASP A 303 24.03 10.92 -5.36
C ASP A 303 22.61 11.27 -4.86
N LEU A 304 22.34 12.57 -4.72
CA LEU A 304 21.06 13.15 -4.31
C LEU A 304 20.70 14.40 -5.14
#